data_AF-A0A9W8C9P5-F1
#
_entry.id   AF-A0A9W8C9P5-F1
#
_cell.length_a   1.000
_cell.length_b   1.000
_cell.length_c   1.000
_cell.angle_alpha   90.00
_cell.angle_beta   90.00
_cell.angle_gamma   90.00
#
_symmetry.space_group_name_H-M   'P 1'
#
loop_
_entity.id
_entity.type
_entity.pdbx_description
1 polymer ?
#
loop_
_entity_poly.entity_id
_entity_poly.type
_entity_poly.pdbx_seq_one_letter_code
_entity_poly.pdbx_strand_id
1 'polypeptide(L)'
;MAVGRTVCQMLQRSLVSSAAAARLSSAEVRSQRSSLFFKEQTRQRALYPRTEKIEVTLQGPGLQGSLLIMNKGVSTPHSCTRHLSEWHVKSSAFALVDGQPWHMHRPLTRSCDLTLLTFKDEAPQIVNQAYWRSCAALLGQVLDGAFKDEYSVELLKIPEVPVSAGAFCCDVVLDPRLDSWTPTEENLRSLTREALQLIQKDIPWEPLEVSPSVALEIFSHGRYKQEQVEESAAQSQNGTVSLYRCGDHVMLSDGPLVTRTGMCSQYEVTAIHTLGERAWGVQRRAQGLSLPVNLTAHHTIWRKLRQRAERLVEISSSSPVTPPLTHEATPPSSSPQQ
;
A
#
# COMPACT_ATOMS: atom_id res chain seq x y z
N MET A 1 40.61 -58.31 -33.99
CA MET A 1 41.33 -57.03 -33.91
C MET A 1 40.46 -56.01 -34.62
N ALA A 2 39.62 -55.28 -33.87
CA ALA A 2 39.83 -53.89 -33.46
C ALA A 2 39.62 -52.89 -34.63
N VAL A 3 38.95 -51.77 -34.31
CA VAL A 3 38.60 -50.61 -35.18
C VAL A 3 37.20 -50.75 -35.83
N GLY A 4 36.19 -49.91 -35.60
CA GLY A 4 36.06 -48.71 -34.78
C GLY A 4 34.57 -48.30 -34.76
N ARG A 5 33.96 -48.31 -33.58
CA ARG A 5 32.60 -47.80 -33.33
C ARG A 5 32.69 -46.28 -33.17
N THR A 6 32.38 -45.48 -34.19
CA THR A 6 32.35 -44.01 -34.02
C THR A 6 31.49 -43.25 -35.04
N VAL A 7 30.26 -43.70 -35.36
CA VAL A 7 29.33 -42.85 -36.13
C VAL A 7 27.87 -43.13 -35.74
N CYS A 8 27.46 -42.89 -34.49
CA CYS A 8 26.02 -42.80 -34.16
C CYS A 8 25.72 -42.16 -32.78
N GLN A 9 26.43 -41.11 -32.39
CA GLN A 9 26.15 -40.38 -31.13
C GLN A 9 26.08 -38.85 -31.26
N MET A 10 25.97 -38.31 -32.48
CA MET A 10 25.94 -36.85 -32.70
C MET A 10 24.59 -36.28 -33.17
N LEU A 11 23.50 -37.03 -33.17
CA LEU A 11 22.19 -36.54 -33.65
C LEU A 11 21.04 -36.61 -32.64
N GLN A 12 21.31 -36.76 -31.34
CA GLN A 12 20.27 -36.76 -30.29
C GLN A 12 20.63 -35.92 -29.06
N ARG A 13 21.32 -34.79 -29.25
CA ARG A 13 21.69 -33.88 -28.15
C ARG A 13 21.39 -32.40 -28.36
N SER A 14 20.47 -32.05 -29.26
CA SER A 14 20.07 -30.65 -29.49
C SER A 14 18.60 -30.33 -29.18
N LEU A 15 17.92 -31.15 -28.39
CA LEU A 15 16.56 -30.87 -27.90
C LEU A 15 16.49 -30.85 -26.36
N VAL A 16 17.50 -30.26 -25.73
CA VAL A 16 17.42 -29.88 -24.32
C VAL A 16 17.83 -28.41 -24.23
N SER A 17 16.93 -27.61 -23.67
CA SER A 17 17.13 -26.24 -23.21
C SER A 17 17.09 -25.12 -24.27
N SER A 18 15.90 -24.88 -24.82
CA SER A 18 15.46 -23.49 -25.05
C SER A 18 13.99 -23.32 -24.63
N ALA A 19 13.71 -23.73 -23.40
CA ALA A 19 12.70 -23.07 -22.60
C ALA A 19 13.44 -22.14 -21.65
N ALA A 20 14.22 -21.20 -22.21
CA ALA A 20 14.48 -19.97 -21.50
C ALA A 20 13.10 -19.34 -21.32
N ALA A 21 12.48 -19.57 -20.16
CA ALA A 21 11.22 -18.94 -19.81
C ALA A 21 11.39 -17.45 -20.12
N ALA A 22 10.67 -16.98 -21.15
CA ALA A 22 10.73 -15.58 -21.53
C ALA A 22 10.41 -14.79 -20.26
N ARG A 23 11.39 -14.02 -19.77
CA ARG A 23 11.14 -13.15 -18.62
C ARG A 23 10.02 -12.22 -19.04
N LEU A 24 8.86 -12.37 -18.40
CA LEU A 24 7.72 -11.50 -18.65
C LEU A 24 8.17 -10.06 -18.41
N SER A 25 7.76 -9.16 -19.29
CA SER A 25 8.01 -7.73 -19.11
C SER A 25 7.34 -7.22 -17.83
N SER A 26 7.85 -6.12 -17.28
CA SER A 26 7.28 -5.48 -16.10
C SER A 26 5.79 -5.16 -16.28
N ALA A 27 5.42 -4.72 -17.48
CA ALA A 27 4.05 -4.40 -17.86
C ALA A 27 3.14 -5.64 -17.90
N GLU A 28 3.61 -6.77 -18.43
CA GLU A 28 2.84 -8.03 -18.45
C GLU A 28 2.60 -8.54 -17.03
N VAL A 29 3.62 -8.48 -16.16
CA VAL A 29 3.48 -8.86 -14.74
C VAL A 29 2.44 -7.98 -14.04
N ARG A 30 2.47 -6.65 -14.26
CA ARG A 30 1.44 -5.73 -13.73
C ARG A 30 0.04 -6.08 -14.23
N SER A 31 -0.11 -6.30 -15.53
CA SER A 31 -1.38 -6.66 -16.16
C SER A 31 -1.94 -7.97 -15.59
N GLN A 32 -1.09 -8.99 -15.43
CA GLN A 32 -1.48 -10.27 -14.84
C GLN A 32 -1.94 -10.11 -13.38
N ARG A 33 -1.21 -9.33 -12.57
CA ARG A 33 -1.60 -9.01 -11.19
C ARG A 33 -2.96 -8.32 -11.12
N SER A 34 -3.16 -7.29 -11.94
CA SER A 34 -4.44 -6.56 -12.01
C SER A 34 -5.59 -7.47 -12.44
N SER A 35 -5.35 -8.39 -13.39
CA SER A 35 -6.35 -9.38 -13.83
C SER A 35 -6.74 -10.35 -12.71
N LEU A 36 -5.76 -10.90 -11.98
CA LEU A 36 -6.03 -11.80 -10.85
C LEU A 36 -6.78 -11.08 -9.72
N PHE A 37 -6.38 -9.84 -9.40
CA PHE A 37 -7.10 -8.98 -8.46
C PHE A 37 -8.56 -8.79 -8.88
N PHE A 38 -8.81 -8.48 -10.16
CA PHE A 38 -10.17 -8.26 -10.67
C PHE A 38 -11.01 -9.55 -10.64
N LYS A 39 -10.40 -10.71 -10.93
CA LYS A 39 -11.08 -12.01 -10.82
C LYS A 39 -11.52 -12.28 -9.38
N GLU A 40 -10.64 -12.06 -8.41
CA GLU A 40 -10.98 -12.26 -6.99
C GLU A 40 -12.02 -11.24 -6.50
N GLN A 41 -11.89 -9.97 -6.88
CA GLN A 41 -12.90 -8.95 -6.58
C GLN A 41 -14.28 -9.35 -7.14
N THR A 42 -14.32 -9.88 -8.36
CA THR A 42 -15.55 -10.38 -8.99
C THR A 42 -16.13 -11.57 -8.22
N ARG A 43 -15.28 -12.53 -7.83
CA ARG A 43 -15.68 -13.68 -7.02
C ARG A 43 -16.29 -13.24 -5.67
N GLN A 44 -15.67 -12.29 -4.99
CA GLN A 44 -16.19 -11.75 -3.72
C GLN A 44 -17.53 -11.02 -3.90
N ARG A 45 -17.69 -10.23 -4.96
CA ARG A 45 -18.98 -9.59 -5.28
C ARG A 45 -20.08 -10.61 -5.59
N ALA A 46 -19.73 -11.72 -6.24
CA ALA A 46 -20.68 -12.80 -6.54
C ALA A 46 -21.21 -13.52 -5.28
N LEU A 47 -20.56 -13.37 -4.12
CA LEU A 47 -21.06 -13.88 -2.83
C LEU A 47 -22.33 -13.14 -2.34
N TYR A 48 -22.65 -11.98 -2.92
CA TYR A 48 -23.84 -11.20 -2.62
C TYR A 48 -24.80 -11.17 -3.83
N PRO A 49 -25.40 -12.31 -4.22
CA PRO A 49 -26.24 -12.38 -5.42
C PRO A 49 -27.60 -11.68 -5.25
N ARG A 50 -28.08 -11.53 -4.01
CA ARG A 50 -29.32 -10.84 -3.68
C ARG A 50 -29.02 -9.51 -2.98
N THR A 51 -29.70 -8.47 -3.42
CA THR A 51 -29.59 -7.14 -2.83
C THR A 51 -30.29 -7.10 -1.48
N GLU A 52 -29.52 -7.24 -0.40
CA GLU A 52 -29.96 -6.97 0.96
C GLU A 52 -29.74 -5.48 1.30
N LYS A 53 -30.71 -4.87 1.98
CA LYS A 53 -30.62 -3.48 2.43
C LYS A 53 -30.01 -3.41 3.83
N ILE A 54 -29.17 -2.40 4.04
CA ILE A 54 -28.58 -2.06 5.34
C ILE A 54 -28.85 -0.60 5.67
N GLU A 55 -28.96 -0.32 6.95
CA GLU A 55 -29.16 1.02 7.49
C GLU A 55 -27.81 1.59 7.91
N VAL A 56 -27.43 2.72 7.33
CA VAL A 56 -26.18 3.42 7.62
C VAL A 56 -26.53 4.74 8.26
N THR A 57 -26.25 4.87 9.56
CA THR A 57 -26.49 6.09 10.31
C THR A 57 -25.24 6.96 10.27
N LEU A 58 -25.37 8.21 9.82
CA LEU A 58 -24.24 9.13 9.74
C LEU A 58 -24.01 9.83 11.08
N GLN A 59 -22.75 9.82 11.49
CA GLN A 59 -22.26 10.48 12.69
C GLN A 59 -21.30 11.60 12.27
N GLY A 60 -21.51 12.81 12.78
CA GLY A 60 -20.62 13.94 12.51
C GLY A 60 -21.33 15.30 12.56
N PRO A 61 -20.54 16.39 12.64
CA PRO A 61 -21.10 17.75 12.71
C PRO A 61 -21.97 18.04 11.49
N GLY A 62 -23.24 18.40 11.73
CA GLY A 62 -24.22 18.68 10.67
C GLY A 62 -24.81 17.47 9.95
N LEU A 63 -24.40 16.25 10.30
CA LEU A 63 -24.92 14.99 9.72
C LEU A 63 -25.60 14.07 10.74
N GLN A 64 -25.52 14.41 12.04
CA GLN A 64 -26.08 13.60 13.12
C GLN A 64 -27.54 13.21 12.86
N GLY A 65 -27.80 11.90 12.89
CA GLY A 65 -29.13 11.33 12.76
C GLY A 65 -29.60 11.13 11.31
N SER A 66 -28.77 11.42 10.31
CA SER A 66 -29.10 11.12 8.92
C SER A 66 -28.99 9.62 8.65
N LEU A 67 -30.09 8.99 8.24
CA LEU A 67 -30.15 7.57 7.90
C LEU A 67 -30.09 7.38 6.38
N LEU A 68 -29.18 6.53 5.92
CA LEU A 68 -29.07 6.11 4.52
C LEU A 68 -29.36 4.62 4.39
N ILE A 69 -30.22 4.26 3.45
CA ILE A 69 -30.53 2.85 3.14
C ILE A 69 -29.66 2.41 1.96
N MET A 70 -28.66 1.57 2.25
CA MET A 70 -27.62 1.16 1.31
C MET A 70 -27.70 -0.34 1.01
N ASN A 71 -26.91 -0.82 0.04
CA ASN A 71 -26.88 -2.23 -0.36
C ASN A 71 -25.70 -2.95 0.34
N LYS A 72 -26.01 -4.03 1.05
CA LYS A 72 -25.01 -4.89 1.71
C LYS A 72 -24.03 -5.48 0.68
N GLY A 73 -22.75 -5.47 1.00
CA GLY A 73 -21.68 -6.07 0.18
C GLY A 73 -21.39 -5.33 -1.13
N VAL A 74 -22.10 -4.23 -1.43
CA VAL A 74 -21.96 -3.46 -2.68
C VAL A 74 -21.70 -1.99 -2.40
N SER A 75 -22.52 -1.37 -1.54
CA SER A 75 -22.37 0.04 -1.19
C SER A 75 -21.12 0.25 -0.34
N THR A 76 -20.44 1.36 -0.59
CA THR A 76 -19.22 1.75 0.13
C THR A 76 -19.45 3.07 0.87
N PRO A 77 -18.62 3.45 1.86
CA PRO A 77 -18.67 4.79 2.44
C PRO A 77 -18.62 5.91 1.39
N HIS A 78 -17.83 5.72 0.33
CA HIS A 78 -17.79 6.65 -0.80
C HIS A 78 -19.13 6.72 -1.56
N SER A 79 -19.91 5.64 -1.63
CA SER A 79 -21.28 5.71 -2.13
C SER A 79 -22.16 6.57 -1.22
N CYS A 80 -22.01 6.46 0.10
CA CYS A 80 -22.76 7.28 1.07
C CYS A 80 -22.47 8.78 0.88
N THR A 81 -21.21 9.18 0.66
CA THR A 81 -20.87 10.59 0.45
C THR A 81 -21.54 11.19 -0.79
N ARG A 82 -21.77 10.39 -1.83
CA ARG A 82 -22.50 10.83 -3.04
C ARG A 82 -23.97 11.15 -2.79
N HIS A 83 -24.59 10.55 -1.77
CA HIS A 83 -25.95 10.88 -1.37
C HIS A 83 -26.05 12.19 -0.56
N LEU A 84 -24.93 12.69 -0.05
CA LEU A 84 -24.89 13.89 0.79
C LEU A 84 -24.64 15.15 -0.05
N SER A 85 -23.40 15.35 -0.49
CA SER A 85 -23.05 16.49 -1.33
C SER A 85 -21.70 16.27 -2.01
N GLU A 86 -21.45 17.03 -3.07
CA GLU A 86 -20.17 17.01 -3.78
C GLU A 86 -18.99 17.38 -2.85
N TRP A 87 -19.23 18.25 -1.88
CA TRP A 87 -18.22 18.59 -0.87
C TRP A 87 -17.77 17.34 -0.11
N HIS A 88 -18.69 16.50 0.39
CA HIS A 88 -18.33 15.27 1.10
C HIS A 88 -17.58 14.29 0.21
N VAL A 89 -17.95 14.18 -1.07
CA VAL A 89 -17.24 13.34 -2.04
C VAL A 89 -15.79 13.80 -2.21
N LYS A 90 -15.56 15.12 -2.25
CA LYS A 90 -14.24 15.71 -2.46
C LYS A 90 -13.39 15.77 -1.20
N SER A 91 -13.99 16.02 -0.03
CA SER A 91 -13.30 16.29 1.24
C SER A 91 -13.05 15.05 2.11
N SER A 92 -13.88 14.01 1.99
CA SER A 92 -13.77 12.80 2.82
C SER A 92 -12.56 11.97 2.39
N ALA A 93 -11.54 11.96 3.24
CA ALA A 93 -10.30 11.24 3.00
C ALA A 93 -10.36 9.80 3.52
N PHE A 94 -11.17 9.58 4.57
CA PHE A 94 -11.19 8.35 5.34
C PHE A 94 -12.55 8.15 6.03
N ALA A 95 -12.88 6.93 6.45
CA ALA A 95 -14.11 6.63 7.18
C ALA A 95 -13.83 5.85 8.46
N LEU A 96 -14.70 6.04 9.46
CA LEU A 96 -14.84 5.14 10.60
C LEU A 96 -16.20 4.46 10.52
N VAL A 97 -16.21 3.14 10.65
CA VAL A 97 -17.42 2.33 10.71
C VAL A 97 -17.48 1.71 12.09
N ASP A 98 -18.52 2.03 12.86
CA ASP A 98 -18.66 1.64 14.27
C ASP A 98 -17.42 2.00 15.12
N GLY A 99 -16.82 3.17 14.84
CA GLY A 99 -15.59 3.65 15.48
C GLY A 99 -14.29 2.99 15.00
N GLN A 100 -14.36 2.02 14.09
CA GLN A 100 -13.18 1.32 13.56
C GLN A 100 -12.73 1.89 12.21
N PRO A 101 -11.42 1.97 11.93
CA PRO A 101 -10.89 2.43 10.65
C PRO A 101 -11.44 1.63 9.45
N TRP A 102 -11.99 2.34 8.46
CA TRP A 102 -12.58 1.72 7.29
C TRP A 102 -12.20 2.47 6.01
N HIS A 103 -11.76 1.73 5.00
CA HIS A 103 -11.40 2.34 3.72
C HIS A 103 -12.64 2.80 2.95
N MET A 104 -12.58 3.98 2.31
CA MET A 104 -13.72 4.62 1.65
C MET A 104 -14.36 3.80 0.52
N HIS A 105 -13.56 2.98 -0.16
CA HIS A 105 -14.00 2.07 -1.23
C HIS A 105 -14.23 0.62 -0.79
N ARG A 106 -14.14 0.31 0.52
CA ARG A 106 -14.43 -1.02 1.05
C ARG A 106 -15.94 -1.19 1.25
N PRO A 107 -16.58 -2.24 0.70
CA PRO A 107 -18.02 -2.45 0.84
C PRO A 107 -18.47 -2.62 2.29
N LEU A 108 -19.64 -2.09 2.63
CA LEU A 108 -20.28 -2.23 3.94
C LEU A 108 -21.02 -3.57 4.02
N THR A 109 -20.79 -4.34 5.09
CA THR A 109 -21.32 -5.69 5.24
C THR A 109 -22.51 -5.79 6.21
N ARG A 110 -22.77 -4.76 7.00
CA ARG A 110 -23.84 -4.71 8.01
C ARG A 110 -24.35 -3.27 8.18
N SER A 111 -25.50 -3.11 8.83
CA SER A 111 -25.95 -1.80 9.32
C SER A 111 -24.95 -1.28 10.35
N CYS A 112 -24.60 -0.01 10.25
CA CYS A 112 -23.47 0.56 11.00
C CYS A 112 -23.57 2.08 11.17
N ASP A 113 -22.83 2.60 12.14
CA ASP A 113 -22.58 4.03 12.30
C ASP A 113 -21.38 4.44 11.43
N LEU A 114 -21.57 5.42 10.54
CA LEU A 114 -20.56 5.91 9.62
C LEU A 114 -20.14 7.34 9.98
N THR A 115 -18.87 7.51 10.35
CA THR A 115 -18.24 8.81 10.52
C THR A 115 -17.29 9.07 9.36
N LEU A 116 -17.46 10.21 8.68
CA LEU A 116 -16.56 10.64 7.60
C LEU A 116 -15.46 11.53 8.19
N LEU A 117 -14.21 11.20 7.91
CA LEU A 117 -13.07 11.96 8.39
C LEU A 117 -12.44 12.80 7.28
N THR A 118 -12.01 14.00 7.67
CA THR A 118 -11.34 14.97 6.80
C THR A 118 -9.96 15.35 7.36
N PHE A 119 -9.13 15.97 6.52
CA PHE A 119 -7.82 16.48 6.95
C PHE A 119 -7.88 17.63 7.96
N LYS A 120 -9.06 18.23 8.18
CA LYS A 120 -9.25 19.41 9.04
C LYS A 120 -9.90 19.06 10.38
N ASP A 121 -10.12 17.78 10.66
CA ASP A 121 -10.71 17.34 11.92
C ASP A 121 -9.72 17.54 13.08
N GLU A 122 -10.23 17.65 14.31
CA GLU A 122 -9.41 17.91 15.51
C GLU A 122 -8.42 16.78 15.83
N ALA A 123 -8.77 15.54 15.49
CA ALA A 123 -7.95 14.35 15.67
C ALA A 123 -7.59 13.70 14.31
N PRO A 124 -6.69 14.32 13.50
CA PRO A 124 -6.41 13.86 12.15
C PRO A 124 -5.32 12.77 12.10
N GLN A 125 -4.90 12.19 13.23
CA GLN A 125 -3.75 11.30 13.30
C GLN A 125 -3.92 10.09 12.37
N ILE A 126 -5.10 9.47 12.39
CA ILE A 126 -5.42 8.30 11.53
C ILE A 126 -5.39 8.70 10.06
N VAL A 127 -5.98 9.86 9.72
CA VAL A 127 -6.04 10.38 8.36
C VAL A 127 -4.64 10.73 7.84
N ASN A 128 -3.81 11.35 8.68
CA ASN A 128 -2.44 11.71 8.33
C ASN A 128 -1.57 10.47 8.10
N GLN A 129 -1.73 9.43 8.92
CA GLN A 129 -1.02 8.17 8.71
C GLN A 129 -1.48 7.46 7.43
N ALA A 130 -2.79 7.42 7.17
CA ALA A 130 -3.33 6.89 5.92
C ALA A 130 -2.81 7.67 4.70
N TYR A 131 -2.71 8.99 4.81
CA TYR A 131 -2.17 9.85 3.78
C TYR A 131 -0.69 9.57 3.50
N TRP A 132 0.14 9.44 4.53
CA TRP A 132 1.54 9.06 4.35
C TRP A 132 1.74 7.68 3.75
N ARG A 133 0.96 6.68 4.16
CA ARG A 133 0.97 5.37 3.50
C ARG A 133 0.59 5.48 2.02
N SER A 134 -0.39 6.33 1.69
CA SER A 134 -0.84 6.55 0.32
C SER A 134 0.19 7.28 -0.55
N CYS A 135 0.90 8.26 0.01
CA CYS A 135 2.00 8.93 -0.69
C CYS A 135 3.17 7.97 -0.93
N ALA A 136 3.54 7.15 0.06
CA ALA A 136 4.58 6.13 -0.11
C ALA A 136 4.19 5.04 -1.13
N ALA A 137 2.92 4.63 -1.12
CA ALA A 137 2.35 3.74 -2.12
C ALA A 137 2.47 4.31 -3.54
N LEU A 138 2.06 5.58 -3.72
CA LEU A 138 2.20 6.27 -5.00
C LEU A 138 3.66 6.36 -5.46
N LEU A 139 4.59 6.64 -4.54
CA LEU A 139 6.03 6.62 -4.84
C LEU A 139 6.50 5.26 -5.33
N GLY A 140 6.08 4.18 -4.67
CA GLY A 140 6.39 2.82 -5.08
C GLY A 140 5.90 2.53 -6.50
N GLN A 141 4.66 2.91 -6.82
CA GLN A 141 4.11 2.74 -8.17
C GLN A 141 4.90 3.52 -9.23
N VAL A 142 5.36 4.74 -8.92
CA VAL A 142 6.21 5.54 -9.82
C VAL A 142 7.57 4.86 -10.01
N LEU A 143 8.22 4.40 -8.94
CA LEU A 143 9.53 3.75 -9.03
C LEU A 143 9.47 2.44 -9.84
N ASP A 144 8.41 1.66 -9.70
CA ASP A 144 8.17 0.43 -10.48
C ASP A 144 7.98 0.70 -11.98
N GLY A 145 7.56 1.91 -12.36
CA GLY A 145 7.35 2.32 -13.76
C GLY A 145 8.50 3.11 -14.38
N ALA A 146 9.43 3.64 -13.57
CA ALA A 146 10.39 4.64 -14.02
C ALA A 146 11.64 4.06 -14.73
N PHE A 147 11.99 2.81 -14.46
CA PHE A 147 13.18 2.17 -15.02
C PHE A 147 12.84 1.40 -16.30
N LYS A 148 13.82 1.24 -17.19
CA LYS A 148 13.65 0.45 -18.41
C LYS A 148 13.36 -1.01 -18.06
N ASP A 149 12.59 -1.69 -18.90
CA ASP A 149 12.20 -3.11 -18.71
C ASP A 149 13.39 -4.08 -18.59
N GLU A 150 14.57 -3.67 -19.04
CA GLU A 150 15.79 -4.46 -18.88
C GLU A 150 16.27 -4.52 -17.42
N TYR A 151 15.93 -3.55 -16.57
CA TYR A 151 16.34 -3.50 -15.16
C TYR A 151 15.22 -3.97 -14.24
N SER A 152 15.53 -4.89 -13.32
CA SER A 152 14.61 -5.28 -12.26
C SER A 152 14.47 -4.19 -11.21
N VAL A 153 13.23 -3.94 -10.79
CA VAL A 153 12.88 -3.08 -9.65
C VAL A 153 12.07 -3.90 -8.67
N GLU A 154 12.57 -4.06 -7.45
CA GLU A 154 11.88 -4.79 -6.39
C GLU A 154 11.51 -3.84 -5.26
N LEU A 155 10.21 -3.56 -5.13
CA LEU A 155 9.67 -2.73 -4.06
C LEU A 155 9.63 -3.53 -2.75
N LEU A 156 10.27 -3.01 -1.71
CA LEU A 156 10.25 -3.61 -0.39
C LEU A 156 8.95 -3.26 0.37
N LYS A 157 8.82 -3.74 1.61
CA LYS A 157 7.73 -3.38 2.52
C LYS A 157 7.78 -1.88 2.75
N ILE A 158 6.65 -1.19 2.57
CA ILE A 158 6.54 0.23 2.83
C ILE A 158 6.70 0.43 4.33
N PRO A 159 7.73 1.15 4.80
CA PRO A 159 7.92 1.32 6.22
C PRO A 159 6.90 2.33 6.77
N GLU A 160 6.35 2.05 7.95
CA GLU A 160 5.51 3.03 8.64
C GLU A 160 6.38 4.12 9.25
N VAL A 161 6.24 5.33 8.72
CA VAL A 161 6.99 6.51 9.16
C VAL A 161 6.04 7.47 9.87
N PRO A 162 6.38 7.97 11.08
CA PRO A 162 5.55 8.95 11.76
C PRO A 162 5.54 10.27 11.00
N VAL A 163 4.42 10.99 11.06
CA VAL A 163 4.24 12.22 10.26
C VAL A 163 5.25 13.30 10.60
N SER A 164 5.67 13.35 11.86
CA SER A 164 6.70 14.26 12.38
C SER A 164 8.10 14.04 11.78
N ALA A 165 8.36 12.88 11.16
CA ALA A 165 9.64 12.61 10.51
C ALA A 165 9.86 13.45 9.24
N GLY A 166 8.83 14.12 8.71
CA GLY A 166 8.95 15.13 7.67
C GLY A 166 9.09 14.61 6.24
N ALA A 167 9.14 13.30 6.02
CA ALA A 167 9.07 12.68 4.69
C ALA A 167 8.44 11.29 4.77
N PHE A 168 7.71 10.88 3.73
CA PHE A 168 7.32 9.49 3.54
C PHE A 168 8.44 8.74 2.81
N CYS A 169 8.55 7.44 3.05
CA CYS A 169 9.64 6.62 2.54
C CYS A 169 9.11 5.41 1.77
N CYS A 170 9.80 5.06 0.68
CA CYS A 170 9.61 3.80 -0.04
C CYS A 170 10.99 3.16 -0.22
N ASP A 171 11.14 1.94 0.30
CA ASP A 171 12.38 1.19 0.19
C ASP A 171 12.34 0.31 -1.07
N VAL A 172 13.43 0.32 -1.84
CA VAL A 172 13.53 -0.33 -3.14
C VAL A 172 14.90 -0.97 -3.32
N VAL A 173 14.92 -2.12 -3.98
CA VAL A 173 16.12 -2.76 -4.50
C VAL A 173 16.09 -2.66 -6.02
N LEU A 174 17.21 -2.26 -6.62
CA LEU A 174 17.35 -2.15 -8.06
C LEU A 174 18.24 -3.28 -8.58
N ASP A 175 18.23 -3.47 -9.90
CA ASP A 175 19.14 -4.40 -10.60
C ASP A 175 20.61 -4.14 -10.19
N PRO A 176 21.42 -5.19 -9.95
CA PRO A 176 22.82 -5.04 -9.57
C PRO A 176 23.66 -4.20 -10.54
N ARG A 177 23.27 -4.14 -11.83
CA ARG A 177 23.91 -3.26 -12.82
C ARG A 177 23.77 -1.77 -12.50
N LEU A 178 22.83 -1.41 -11.62
CA LEU A 178 22.58 -0.06 -11.13
C LEU A 178 23.14 0.17 -9.72
N ASP A 179 23.97 -0.72 -9.16
CA ASP A 179 24.48 -0.57 -7.78
C ASP A 179 25.26 0.73 -7.55
N SER A 180 26.03 1.18 -8.55
CA SER A 180 26.74 2.47 -8.51
C SER A 180 25.88 3.67 -8.92
N TRP A 181 24.65 3.45 -9.39
CA TRP A 181 23.78 4.53 -9.83
C TRP A 181 23.24 5.34 -8.64
N THR A 182 23.33 6.66 -8.79
CA THR A 182 22.75 7.66 -7.89
C THR A 182 21.85 8.58 -8.69
N PRO A 183 20.66 8.95 -8.19
CA PRO A 183 19.76 9.82 -8.93
C PRO A 183 20.34 11.22 -9.11
N THR A 184 20.17 11.78 -10.30
CA THR A 184 20.37 13.22 -10.53
C THR A 184 19.13 14.02 -10.15
N GLU A 185 19.25 15.35 -10.04
CA GLU A 185 18.09 16.21 -9.81
C GLU A 185 17.04 16.08 -10.94
N GLU A 186 17.48 15.85 -12.18
CA GLU A 186 16.58 15.63 -13.32
C GLU A 186 15.80 14.31 -13.20
N ASN A 187 16.42 13.26 -12.65
CA ASN A 187 15.72 12.01 -12.37
C ASN A 187 14.63 12.23 -11.31
N LEU A 188 14.94 12.94 -10.22
CA LEU A 188 13.97 13.24 -9.16
C LEU A 188 12.80 14.10 -9.68
N ARG A 189 13.08 15.09 -10.54
CA ARG A 189 12.04 15.89 -11.21
C ARG A 189 11.17 15.03 -12.14
N SER A 190 11.76 14.07 -12.84
CA SER A 190 11.03 13.16 -13.73
C SER A 190 10.10 12.24 -12.93
N LEU A 191 10.58 11.63 -11.84
CA LEU A 191 9.76 10.85 -10.91
C LEU A 191 8.62 11.69 -10.32
N THR A 192 8.91 12.94 -9.93
CA THR A 192 7.90 13.87 -9.43
C THR A 192 6.83 14.15 -10.48
N ARG A 193 7.21 14.36 -11.75
CA ARG A 193 6.27 14.59 -12.85
C ARG A 193 5.36 13.37 -13.08
N GLU A 194 5.89 12.16 -13.02
CA GLU A 194 5.09 10.94 -13.15
C GLU A 194 4.10 10.78 -12.00
N ALA A 195 4.52 11.07 -10.75
CA ALA A 195 3.62 11.10 -9.61
C ALA A 195 2.47 12.10 -9.81
N LEU A 196 2.78 13.32 -10.27
CA LEU A 196 1.78 14.35 -10.55
C LEU A 196 0.80 13.94 -11.66
N GLN A 197 1.26 13.21 -12.68
CA GLN A 197 0.37 12.65 -13.71
C GLN A 197 -0.61 11.61 -13.13
N LEU A 198 -0.16 10.76 -12.21
CA LEU A 198 -1.04 9.80 -11.52
C LEU A 198 -2.03 10.50 -10.57
N ILE A 199 -1.61 11.59 -9.93
CA ILE A 199 -2.49 12.43 -9.10
C ILE A 199 -3.57 13.09 -9.96
N GLN A 200 -3.19 13.62 -11.13
CA GLN A 200 -4.14 14.28 -12.04
C GLN A 200 -5.20 13.32 -12.62
N LYS A 201 -4.86 12.03 -12.77
CA LYS A 201 -5.82 10.99 -13.18
C LYS A 201 -6.89 10.68 -12.12
N ASP A 202 -6.70 11.13 -10.88
CA ASP A 202 -7.63 10.96 -9.75
C ASP A 202 -8.14 9.52 -9.56
N ILE A 203 -7.20 8.57 -9.52
CA ILE A 203 -7.48 7.13 -9.51
C ILE A 203 -7.87 6.70 -8.08
N PRO A 204 -8.97 5.94 -7.90
CA PRO A 204 -9.34 5.42 -6.58
C PRO A 204 -8.38 4.31 -6.14
N TRP A 205 -8.13 4.24 -4.83
CA TRP A 205 -7.48 3.07 -4.23
C TRP A 205 -8.55 2.00 -3.98
N GLU A 206 -8.48 0.88 -4.68
CA GLU A 206 -9.43 -0.22 -4.51
C GLU A 206 -8.90 -1.24 -3.50
N PRO A 207 -9.49 -1.33 -2.29
CA PRO A 207 -9.08 -2.32 -1.30
C PRO A 207 -9.65 -3.70 -1.64
N LEU A 208 -8.90 -4.74 -1.31
CA LEU A 208 -9.35 -6.13 -1.36
C LEU A 208 -8.67 -6.93 -0.25
N GLU A 209 -9.45 -7.56 0.60
CA GLU A 209 -8.95 -8.50 1.60
C GLU A 209 -9.00 -9.91 1.01
N VAL A 210 -7.88 -10.62 1.03
CA VAL A 210 -7.77 -11.94 0.41
C VAL A 210 -7.12 -12.95 1.35
N SER A 211 -7.26 -14.23 1.03
CA SER A 211 -6.50 -15.28 1.70
C SER A 211 -5.01 -15.23 1.28
N PRO A 212 -4.08 -15.72 2.11
CA PRO A 212 -2.67 -15.75 1.78
C PRO A 212 -2.39 -16.52 0.48
N SER A 213 -3.12 -17.61 0.22
CA SER A 213 -2.99 -18.39 -1.01
C SER A 213 -3.24 -17.58 -2.30
N VAL A 214 -4.28 -16.73 -2.30
CA VAL A 214 -4.61 -15.87 -3.43
C VAL A 214 -3.58 -14.73 -3.56
N ALA A 215 -3.13 -14.17 -2.45
CA ALA A 215 -2.07 -13.16 -2.46
C ALA A 215 -0.75 -13.72 -3.02
N LEU A 216 -0.37 -14.95 -2.65
CA LEU A 216 0.82 -15.63 -3.18
C LEU A 216 0.72 -15.90 -4.69
N GLU A 217 -0.48 -16.21 -5.19
CA GLU A 217 -0.72 -16.35 -6.64
C GLU A 217 -0.51 -15.01 -7.37
N ILE A 218 -1.06 -13.92 -6.84
CA ILE A 218 -0.90 -12.57 -7.38
C ILE A 218 0.59 -12.17 -7.40
N PHE A 219 1.33 -12.44 -6.33
CA PHE A 219 2.75 -12.08 -6.21
C PHE A 219 3.72 -13.21 -6.56
N SER A 220 3.29 -14.19 -7.36
CA SER A 220 4.08 -15.36 -7.76
C SER A 220 5.44 -15.05 -8.39
N HIS A 221 5.57 -13.87 -9.00
CA HIS A 221 6.79 -13.43 -9.72
C HIS A 221 7.88 -12.84 -8.83
N GLY A 222 7.62 -12.55 -7.55
CA GLY A 222 8.57 -11.85 -6.68
C GLY A 222 8.75 -12.53 -5.33
N ARG A 223 9.95 -13.06 -5.06
CA ARG A 223 10.23 -13.81 -3.84
C ARG A 223 10.08 -12.95 -2.59
N TYR A 224 10.58 -11.71 -2.60
CA TYR A 224 10.41 -10.80 -1.47
C TYR A 224 8.93 -10.54 -1.16
N LYS A 225 8.10 -10.37 -2.20
CA LYS A 225 6.67 -10.15 -2.03
C LYS A 225 5.96 -11.36 -1.45
N GLN A 226 6.39 -12.57 -1.77
CA GLN A 226 5.85 -13.79 -1.14
C GLN A 226 6.18 -13.84 0.35
N GLU A 227 7.43 -13.56 0.74
CA GLU A 227 7.83 -13.48 2.15
C GLU A 227 7.05 -12.36 2.88
N GLN A 228 6.82 -11.21 2.22
CA GLN A 228 5.98 -10.13 2.75
C GLN A 228 4.53 -10.57 2.96
N VAL A 229 3.96 -11.38 2.05
CA VAL A 229 2.59 -11.92 2.18
C VAL A 229 2.49 -12.84 3.39
N GLU A 230 3.47 -13.72 3.58
CA GLU A 230 3.52 -14.63 4.73
C GLU A 230 3.65 -13.86 6.06
N GLU A 231 4.51 -12.85 6.11
CA GLU A 231 4.68 -11.99 7.30
C GLU A 231 3.38 -11.23 7.62
N SER A 232 2.75 -10.62 6.62
CA SER A 232 1.49 -9.87 6.77
C SER A 232 0.35 -10.79 7.22
N ALA A 233 0.27 -12.01 6.68
CA ALA A 233 -0.70 -13.02 7.09
C ALA A 233 -0.50 -13.46 8.55
N ALA A 234 0.75 -13.60 9.01
CA ALA A 234 1.06 -13.98 10.39
C ALA A 234 0.76 -12.87 11.41
N GLN A 235 0.88 -11.60 11.01
CA GLN A 235 0.57 -10.43 11.85
C GLN A 235 -0.94 -10.11 11.90
N SER A 236 -1.69 -10.54 10.89
CA SER A 236 -3.13 -10.29 10.78
C SER A 236 -3.93 -11.16 11.76
N GLN A 237 -4.81 -10.54 12.56
CA GLN A 237 -5.70 -11.25 13.49
C GLN A 237 -6.63 -12.25 12.78
N ASN A 238 -7.02 -11.95 11.55
CA ASN A 238 -7.94 -12.77 10.76
C ASN A 238 -7.20 -13.70 9.78
N GLY A 239 -5.86 -13.69 9.77
CA GLY A 239 -5.05 -14.42 8.80
C GLY A 239 -5.25 -13.97 7.35
N THR A 240 -5.82 -12.77 7.14
CA THR A 240 -6.07 -12.20 5.81
C THR A 240 -5.00 -11.17 5.45
N VAL A 241 -4.83 -10.96 4.15
CA VAL A 241 -3.86 -10.02 3.59
C VAL A 241 -4.60 -8.90 2.86
N SER A 242 -4.20 -7.66 3.13
CA SER A 242 -4.80 -6.46 2.54
C SER A 242 -4.06 -6.03 1.27
N LEU A 243 -4.78 -6.04 0.15
CA LEU A 243 -4.32 -5.61 -1.16
C LEU A 243 -4.98 -4.29 -1.56
N TYR A 244 -4.24 -3.47 -2.29
CA TYR A 244 -4.74 -2.25 -2.91
C TYR A 244 -4.39 -2.22 -4.38
N ARG A 245 -5.37 -1.89 -5.22
CA ARG A 245 -5.17 -1.62 -6.65
C ARG A 245 -5.30 -0.13 -6.95
N CYS A 246 -4.36 0.40 -7.72
CA CYS A 246 -4.37 1.75 -8.29
C CYS A 246 -4.10 1.67 -9.79
N GLY A 247 -5.15 1.75 -10.59
CA GLY A 247 -5.08 1.49 -12.02
C GLY A 247 -4.68 0.03 -12.28
N ASP A 248 -3.52 -0.19 -12.90
CA ASP A 248 -2.99 -1.52 -13.19
C ASP A 248 -1.97 -2.02 -12.15
N HIS A 249 -1.63 -1.19 -11.17
CA HIS A 249 -0.65 -1.55 -10.15
C HIS A 249 -1.36 -2.11 -8.91
N VAL A 250 -0.92 -3.28 -8.44
CA VAL A 250 -1.43 -3.96 -7.25
C VAL A 250 -0.32 -4.05 -6.21
N MET A 251 -0.62 -3.65 -4.97
CA MET A 251 0.34 -3.59 -3.87
C MET A 251 -0.24 -4.12 -2.56
N LEU A 252 0.66 -4.49 -1.66
CA LEU A 252 0.38 -4.85 -0.27
C LEU A 252 0.47 -3.61 0.61
N SER A 253 -0.48 -3.44 1.52
CA SER A 253 -0.39 -2.43 2.58
C SER A 253 -1.01 -2.95 3.86
N ASP A 254 -0.30 -2.82 4.97
CA ASP A 254 -0.76 -3.28 6.29
C ASP A 254 -1.85 -2.37 6.89
N GLY A 255 -2.09 -1.21 6.27
CA GLY A 255 -3.07 -0.25 6.74
C GLY A 255 -3.86 0.44 5.63
N PRO A 256 -4.99 1.07 5.97
CA PRO A 256 -5.90 1.65 5.01
C PRO A 256 -5.38 2.96 4.41
N LEU A 257 -5.49 3.09 3.09
CA LEU A 257 -5.09 4.26 2.32
C LEU A 257 -6.18 5.35 2.31
N VAL A 258 -5.86 6.52 1.75
CA VAL A 258 -6.86 7.57 1.49
C VAL A 258 -7.72 7.19 0.28
N THR A 259 -8.85 7.85 0.10
CA THR A 259 -9.84 7.54 -0.96
C THR A 259 -9.25 7.38 -2.36
N ARG A 260 -8.43 8.35 -2.82
CA ARG A 260 -7.96 8.44 -4.22
C ARG A 260 -6.65 9.22 -4.34
N THR A 261 -5.93 9.05 -5.45
CA THR A 261 -4.64 9.70 -5.69
C THR A 261 -4.74 11.23 -5.73
N GLY A 262 -5.85 11.79 -6.23
CA GLY A 262 -6.09 13.24 -6.30
C GLY A 262 -6.31 13.92 -4.94
N MET A 263 -6.30 13.18 -3.83
CA MET A 263 -6.21 13.78 -2.49
C MET A 263 -4.83 14.41 -2.24
N CYS A 264 -3.79 13.91 -2.91
CA CYS A 264 -2.46 14.53 -2.92
C CYS A 264 -2.48 15.75 -3.85
N SER A 265 -1.82 16.85 -3.47
CA SER A 265 -1.78 18.06 -4.29
C SER A 265 -0.35 18.49 -4.57
N GLN A 266 0.34 19.06 -3.57
CA GLN A 266 1.78 19.33 -3.69
C GLN A 266 2.50 18.02 -3.43
N TYR A 267 3.22 17.46 -4.40
CA TYR A 267 3.94 16.18 -4.27
C TYR A 267 5.32 16.33 -4.90
N GLU A 268 6.37 15.91 -4.19
CA GLU A 268 7.75 15.98 -4.66
C GLU A 268 8.57 14.80 -4.14
N VAL A 269 9.33 14.17 -5.04
CA VAL A 269 10.34 13.17 -4.67
C VAL A 269 11.63 13.92 -4.37
N THR A 270 12.07 13.87 -3.11
CA THR A 270 13.11 14.76 -2.59
C THR A 270 14.50 14.16 -2.64
N ALA A 271 14.64 12.88 -2.31
CA ALA A 271 15.93 12.21 -2.27
C ALA A 271 15.79 10.68 -2.44
N ILE A 272 16.87 10.02 -2.88
CA ILE A 272 17.01 8.57 -2.77
C ILE A 272 18.36 8.29 -2.12
N HIS A 273 18.35 7.65 -0.96
CA HIS A 273 19.55 7.33 -0.19
C HIS A 273 19.88 5.85 -0.30
N THR A 274 21.16 5.52 -0.44
CA THR A 274 21.62 4.13 -0.33
C THR A 274 21.79 3.78 1.14
N LEU A 275 21.07 2.75 1.61
CA LEU A 275 21.15 2.27 3.01
C LEU A 275 22.24 1.21 3.22
N GLY A 276 22.75 0.63 2.13
CA GLY A 276 23.76 -0.43 2.14
C GLY A 276 23.23 -1.76 1.59
N GLU A 277 24.12 -2.74 1.53
CA GLU A 277 23.80 -4.09 1.07
C GLU A 277 23.08 -4.88 2.17
N ARG A 278 21.99 -5.55 1.80
CA ARG A 278 21.22 -6.46 2.66
C ARG A 278 20.97 -7.77 1.92
N ALA A 279 20.18 -8.66 2.53
CA ALA A 279 19.89 -10.00 1.99
C ALA A 279 19.38 -10.01 0.53
N TRP A 280 18.73 -8.93 0.08
CA TRP A 280 18.13 -8.81 -1.26
C TRP A 280 18.97 -7.98 -2.24
N GLY A 281 20.10 -7.42 -1.80
CA GLY A 281 20.95 -6.53 -2.59
C GLY A 281 21.09 -5.14 -1.98
N VAL A 282 21.52 -4.18 -2.78
CA VAL A 282 21.72 -2.78 -2.33
C VAL A 282 20.36 -2.10 -2.13
N GLN A 283 19.97 -1.96 -0.86
CA GLN A 283 18.72 -1.31 -0.49
C GLN A 283 18.86 0.21 -0.59
N ARG A 284 17.88 0.82 -1.25
CA ARG A 284 17.74 2.28 -1.36
C ARG A 284 16.43 2.72 -0.73
N ARG A 285 16.44 3.91 -0.13
CA ARG A 285 15.27 4.57 0.43
C ARG A 285 14.96 5.81 -0.37
N ALA A 286 13.89 5.75 -1.15
CA ALA A 286 13.33 6.92 -1.80
C ALA A 286 12.44 7.68 -0.82
N GLN A 287 12.55 9.00 -0.83
CA GLN A 287 11.83 9.91 0.05
C GLN A 287 11.06 10.94 -0.74
N GLY A 288 9.95 11.38 -0.17
CA GLY A 288 9.18 12.46 -0.73
C GLY A 288 8.42 13.24 0.32
N LEU A 289 7.90 14.37 -0.14
CA LEU A 289 7.06 15.27 0.62
C LEU A 289 5.76 15.49 -0.14
N SER A 290 4.63 15.47 0.57
CA SER A 290 3.35 15.82 -0.02
C SER A 290 2.44 16.54 0.95
N LEU A 291 1.59 17.42 0.42
CA LEU A 291 0.50 18.05 1.15
C LEU A 291 -0.83 17.85 0.41
N PRO A 292 -1.92 17.58 1.16
CA PRO A 292 -3.22 17.32 0.56
C PRO A 292 -3.83 18.60 -0.02
N VAL A 293 -4.79 18.44 -0.93
CA VAL A 293 -5.46 19.57 -1.62
C VAL A 293 -6.07 20.60 -0.68
N ASN A 294 -6.47 20.19 0.51
CA ASN A 294 -7.10 21.05 1.52
C ASN A 294 -6.10 21.81 2.40
N LEU A 295 -4.80 21.52 2.31
CA LEU A 295 -3.72 22.06 3.17
C LEU A 295 -2.49 22.46 2.34
N THR A 296 -2.66 23.33 1.35
CA THR A 296 -1.55 23.81 0.52
C THR A 296 -0.62 24.74 1.29
N ALA A 297 0.69 24.57 1.16
CA ALA A 297 1.68 25.46 1.73
C ALA A 297 2.13 26.54 0.73
N HIS A 298 2.41 27.74 1.25
CA HIS A 298 3.10 28.78 0.50
C HIS A 298 4.51 28.34 0.10
N HIS A 299 5.02 28.81 -1.04
CA HIS A 299 6.30 28.36 -1.61
C HIS A 299 7.50 28.47 -0.65
N THR A 300 7.53 29.51 0.21
CA THR A 300 8.58 29.67 1.23
C THR A 300 8.56 28.57 2.29
N ILE A 301 7.35 28.16 2.71
CA ILE A 301 7.17 27.09 3.69
C ILE A 301 7.50 25.75 3.02
N TRP A 302 7.01 25.54 1.80
CA TRP A 302 7.32 24.34 1.01
C TRP A 302 8.82 24.11 0.87
N ARG A 303 9.60 25.15 0.55
CA ARG A 303 11.07 25.06 0.45
C ARG A 303 11.72 24.58 1.76
N LYS A 304 11.25 25.06 2.91
CA LYS A 304 11.77 24.63 4.22
C LYS A 304 11.42 23.17 4.52
N LEU A 305 10.19 22.76 4.22
CA LEU A 305 9.75 21.37 4.38
C LEU A 305 10.54 20.45 3.46
N ARG A 306 10.76 20.84 2.20
CA ARG A 306 11.58 20.12 1.23
C ARG A 306 13.01 19.90 1.75
N GLN A 307 13.67 20.96 2.25
CA GLN A 307 15.01 20.84 2.84
C GLN A 307 15.08 19.84 4.01
N ARG A 308 13.99 19.72 4.79
CA ARG A 308 13.90 18.71 5.84
C ARG A 308 13.70 17.30 5.27
N ALA A 309 12.92 17.17 4.19
CA ALA A 309 12.60 15.91 3.53
C ALA A 309 13.74 15.35 2.65
N GLU A 310 14.78 16.14 2.37
CA GLU A 310 16.02 15.69 1.72
C GLU A 310 16.98 14.96 2.67
N ARG A 311 16.74 15.07 3.99
CA ARG A 311 17.55 14.39 5.00
C ARG A 311 17.02 12.99 5.23
N LEU A 312 17.93 12.01 5.23
CA LEU A 312 17.61 10.61 5.50
C LEU A 312 16.78 10.47 6.79
N VAL A 313 15.53 10.06 6.62
CA VAL A 313 14.69 9.55 7.71
C VAL A 313 15.20 8.19 8.16
N GLU A 314 15.78 8.17 9.36
CA GLU A 314 16.09 6.94 10.09
C GLU A 314 14.80 6.34 10.64
N ILE A 315 14.61 5.05 10.38
CA ILE A 315 13.47 4.29 10.87
C ILE A 315 14.05 3.30 11.85
N SER A 316 13.82 3.53 13.13
CA SER A 316 14.23 2.60 14.17
C SER A 316 13.53 1.26 13.91
N SER A 317 14.30 0.23 13.56
CA SER A 317 13.78 -1.14 13.55
C SER A 317 13.48 -1.52 14.99
N SER A 318 12.25 -1.38 15.45
CA SER A 318 11.86 -1.91 16.77
C SER A 318 11.88 -3.43 16.70
N SER A 319 12.79 -4.04 17.47
CA SER A 319 12.81 -5.45 17.83
C SER A 319 11.74 -5.77 18.92
N PRO A 320 11.66 -7.02 19.42
CA PRO A 320 10.43 -7.80 19.53
C PRO A 320 9.46 -7.36 20.63
N VAL A 321 8.22 -7.84 20.47
CA VAL A 321 7.09 -7.89 21.42
C VAL A 321 7.54 -7.89 22.88
N THR A 322 7.25 -6.81 23.60
CA THR A 322 7.20 -6.81 25.06
C THR A 322 5.91 -7.54 25.48
N PRO A 323 5.96 -8.65 26.23
CA PRO A 323 4.75 -9.25 26.77
C PRO A 323 4.14 -8.33 27.85
N PRO A 324 2.80 -8.33 28.00
CA PRO A 324 2.14 -7.49 28.99
C PRO A 324 2.53 -7.90 30.41
N LEU A 325 2.76 -6.88 31.24
CA LEU A 325 2.96 -6.99 32.69
C LEU A 325 1.84 -7.84 33.30
N THR A 326 2.18 -9.02 33.80
CA THR A 326 1.33 -9.78 34.71
C THR A 326 1.19 -8.97 36.00
N HIS A 327 -0.05 -8.53 36.28
CA HIS A 327 -0.41 -8.09 37.62
C HIS A 327 -0.25 -9.27 38.58
N GLU A 328 0.81 -9.24 39.36
CA GLU A 328 1.03 -10.14 40.48
C GLU A 328 -0.03 -9.82 41.54
N ALA A 329 -0.96 -10.76 41.75
CA ALA A 329 -1.99 -10.66 42.77
C ALA A 329 -1.34 -10.78 44.15
N THR A 330 -1.37 -9.71 44.92
CA THR A 330 -1.04 -9.71 46.36
C THR A 330 -2.06 -10.57 47.12
N PRO A 331 -1.64 -11.53 47.98
CA PRO A 331 -2.56 -12.30 48.80
C PRO A 331 -3.07 -11.46 49.99
N PRO A 332 -4.26 -11.77 50.54
CA PRO A 332 -4.84 -10.99 51.63
C PRO A 332 -4.06 -11.22 52.93
N SER A 333 -3.70 -10.13 53.60
CA SER A 333 -3.14 -10.16 54.95
C SER A 333 -4.22 -10.60 55.95
N SER A 334 -3.94 -11.70 56.64
CA SER A 334 -4.64 -12.10 57.85
C SER A 334 -4.32 -11.14 58.99
N SER A 335 -5.32 -10.43 59.52
CA SER A 335 -5.26 -9.76 60.81
C SER A 335 -5.45 -10.79 61.94
N PRO A 336 -4.65 -10.74 63.03
CA PRO A 336 -4.93 -11.51 64.23
C PRO A 336 -5.91 -10.76 65.14
N GLN A 337 -6.74 -11.55 65.82
CA GLN A 337 -7.67 -11.13 66.87
C GLN A 337 -6.96 -10.41 68.03
N GLN A 338 -7.55 -9.31 68.50
CA GLN A 338 -7.88 -9.09 69.91
C GLN A 338 -9.00 -8.06 70.03
#